data_AF-A0A931SYW8-F1
#
_entry.id   AF-A0A931SYW8-F1
#
_cell.length_a   1.000
_cell.length_b   1.000
_cell.length_c   1.000
_cell.angle_alpha   90.00
_cell.angle_beta   90.00
_cell.angle_gamma   90.00
#
_symmetry.space_group_name_H-M   'P 1'
#
loop_
_entity.id
_entity.type
_entity.pdbx_description
1 polymer ?
#
loop_
_entity_poly.entity_id
_entity_poly.type
_entity_poly.pdbx_seq_one_letter_code
_entity_poly.pdbx_strand_id
1 'polypeptide(L)'
;MDGVELAFTDEALRAISKEAMTRNTGARGLRTIIEDIMLNIMYEIPSRPDVKRCVVTEESVLRRREPLLLTSADAKKMAKEKPA
;
A
#
# COMPACT_ATOMS: atom_id res chain seq x y z
N MET A 1 11.00 -5.99 -7.17
CA MET A 1 10.48 -5.58 -5.83
C MET A 1 11.52 -5.77 -4.74
N ASP A 2 12.69 -6.33 -5.04
CA ASP A 2 13.72 -6.57 -4.04
C ASP A 2 14.17 -5.25 -3.38
N GLY A 3 13.96 -5.16 -2.07
CA GLY A 3 14.39 -4.03 -1.24
C GLY A 3 13.36 -2.93 -1.00
N VAL A 4 12.10 -3.09 -1.45
CA VAL A 4 10.99 -2.19 -1.07
C VAL A 4 10.03 -2.89 -0.12
N GLU A 5 9.83 -2.32 1.07
CA GLU A 5 8.90 -2.83 2.06
C GLU A 5 7.45 -2.49 1.66
N LEU A 6 6.58 -3.49 1.61
CA LEU A 6 5.14 -3.28 1.44
C LEU A 6 4.47 -3.32 2.82
N ALA A 7 3.74 -2.27 3.15
CA ALA A 7 2.96 -2.16 4.39
C ALA A 7 1.51 -1.80 4.09
N PHE A 8 0.62 -2.21 4.98
CA PHE A 8 -0.80 -1.87 4.94
C PHE A 8 -1.15 -1.19 6.25
N THR A 9 -1.96 -0.13 6.20
CA THR A 9 -2.56 0.40 7.44
C THR A 9 -3.67 -0.55 7.92
N ASP A 10 -3.97 -0.52 9.22
CA ASP A 10 -5.01 -1.40 9.78
C ASP A 10 -6.39 -1.10 9.16
N GLU A 11 -6.65 0.17 8.82
CA GLU A 11 -7.86 0.62 8.12
C GLU A 11 -7.90 0.04 6.70
N ALA A 12 -6.76 -0.01 6.00
CA ALA A 12 -6.68 -0.64 4.69
C ALA A 12 -7.04 -2.13 4.75
N LEU A 13 -6.51 -2.86 5.73
CA LEU A 13 -6.82 -4.29 5.92
C LEU A 13 -8.31 -4.50 6.19
N ARG A 14 -8.92 -3.67 7.06
CA ARG A 14 -10.36 -3.70 7.33
C ARG A 14 -11.19 -3.38 6.08
N ALA A 15 -10.77 -2.39 5.29
CA ALA A 15 -11.45 -2.02 4.05
C ALA A 15 -11.38 -3.13 3.00
N ILE A 16 -10.20 -3.76 2.81
CA ILE A 16 -10.01 -4.88 1.88
C ILE A 16 -10.94 -6.04 2.26
N SER A 17 -11.00 -6.38 3.56
CA SER A 17 -11.87 -7.45 4.05
C SER A 17 -13.35 -7.17 3.75
N LYS A 18 -13.84 -5.95 4.05
CA LYS A 18 -15.22 -5.55 3.77
C LYS A 18 -15.53 -5.58 2.27
N GLU A 19 -14.64 -5.05 1.44
CA GLU A 19 -14.81 -5.01 -0.01
C GLU A 19 -14.86 -6.44 -0.60
N ALA A 20 -14.01 -7.36 -0.13
CA ALA A 20 -14.03 -8.75 -0.56
C ALA A 20 -15.33 -9.48 -0.18
N MET A 21 -15.89 -9.17 1.01
CA MET A 21 -17.21 -9.67 1.41
C MET A 21 -18.32 -9.15 0.50
N THR A 22 -18.32 -7.84 0.19
CA THR A 22 -19.30 -7.23 -0.73
C THR A 22 -19.25 -7.87 -2.11
N ARG A 23 -18.06 -8.23 -2.60
CA ARG A 23 -17.88 -8.89 -3.90
C ARG A 23 -18.29 -10.37 -3.91
N ASN A 24 -18.73 -10.97 -2.79
CA ASN A 24 -19.12 -12.39 -2.66
C ASN A 24 -18.08 -13.40 -3.20
N THR A 25 -16.80 -13.01 -3.21
CA THR A 25 -15.70 -13.83 -3.73
C THR A 25 -14.90 -14.51 -2.62
N GLY A 26 -15.23 -14.23 -1.36
CA GLY A 26 -14.54 -14.74 -0.18
C GLY A 26 -13.05 -14.37 -0.20
N ALA A 27 -12.19 -15.27 0.28
CA ALA A 27 -10.74 -15.04 0.34
C ALA A 27 -10.08 -14.79 -1.03
N ARG A 28 -10.67 -15.27 -2.14
CA ARG A 28 -10.15 -15.01 -3.49
C ARG A 28 -10.27 -13.54 -3.87
N GLY A 29 -11.31 -12.85 -3.37
CA GLY A 29 -11.53 -11.43 -3.59
C GLY A 29 -10.41 -10.55 -3.02
N LEU A 30 -9.78 -10.97 -1.91
CA LEU A 30 -8.68 -10.23 -1.29
C LEU A 30 -7.51 -10.08 -2.27
N ARG A 31 -7.14 -11.17 -2.97
CA ARG A 31 -6.06 -11.15 -3.95
C ARG A 31 -6.38 -10.20 -5.10
N THR A 32 -7.60 -10.27 -5.65
CA THR A 32 -8.03 -9.38 -6.73
C THR A 32 -7.97 -7.91 -6.34
N ILE A 33 -8.43 -7.56 -5.14
CA ILE A 33 -8.39 -6.18 -4.64
C ILE A 33 -6.94 -5.70 -4.50
N ILE A 34 -6.05 -6.55 -3.97
CA ILE A 34 -4.64 -6.20 -3.84
C ILE A 34 -3.97 -6.04 -5.21
N GLU A 35 -4.25 -6.94 -6.17
CA GLU A 35 -3.73 -6.85 -7.54
C GLU A 35 -4.20 -5.56 -8.23
N ASP A 36 -5.48 -5.21 -8.10
CA ASP A 36 -6.05 -3.96 -8.65
C ASP A 36 -5.31 -2.72 -8.11
N ILE A 37 -5.05 -2.67 -6.80
CA ILE A 37 -4.36 -1.54 -6.15
C ILE A 37 -2.89 -1.48 -6.58
N MET A 38 -2.26 -2.64 -6.72
CA MET A 38 -0.81 -2.73 -6.94
C MET A 38 -0.41 -2.58 -8.40
N LEU A 39 -1.32 -2.79 -9.35
CA LEU A 39 -1.02 -2.92 -10.79
C LEU A 39 -0.05 -1.87 -11.33
N ASN A 40 -0.33 -0.58 -11.08
CA ASN A 40 0.52 0.53 -11.55
C ASN A 40 1.84 0.59 -10.78
N ILE A 41 1.78 0.40 -9.46
CA ILE A 41 2.92 0.53 -8.56
C ILE A 41 3.96 -0.58 -8.79
N MET A 42 3.52 -1.79 -9.17
CA MET A 42 4.43 -2.88 -9.53
C MET A 42 5.30 -2.55 -10.75
N TYR A 43 4.80 -1.70 -11.65
CA TYR A 43 5.54 -1.24 -12.83
C TYR A 43 6.41 -0.01 -12.53
N GLU A 44 5.92 0.91 -11.70
CA GLU A 44 6.67 2.14 -11.35
C GLU A 44 7.85 1.87 -10.42
N ILE A 45 7.65 1.07 -9.36
CA ILE A 45 8.66 0.83 -8.31
C ILE A 45 10.00 0.34 -8.87
N PRO A 46 10.08 -0.61 -9.81
CA PRO A 46 11.35 -1.04 -10.40
C PRO A 46 12.19 0.10 -11.00
N SER A 47 11.54 1.19 -11.44
CA SER A 47 12.21 2.36 -12.01
C SER A 47 12.52 3.46 -10.97
N ARG A 48 12.11 3.27 -9.72
CA ARG A 48 12.22 4.23 -8.61
C ARG A 48 13.16 3.70 -7.52
N PRO A 49 14.50 3.82 -7.67
CA PRO A 49 15.48 3.30 -6.72
C PRO A 49 15.48 4.05 -5.37
N ASP A 50 14.89 5.25 -5.33
CA ASP A 50 14.74 6.12 -4.17
C ASP A 50 13.66 5.62 -3.18
N VAL A 51 12.68 4.87 -3.69
CA VAL A 51 11.57 4.32 -2.91
C VAL A 51 12.06 3.15 -2.06
N LYS A 52 11.69 3.15 -0.78
CA LYS A 52 12.03 2.11 0.20
C LYS A 52 10.82 1.46 0.84
N ARG A 53 9.68 2.15 0.87
CA ARG A 53 8.45 1.60 1.43
C ARG A 53 7.25 2.04 0.62
N CYS A 54 6.32 1.12 0.38
CA CYS A 54 5.02 1.35 -0.22
C CYS A 54 3.96 1.08 0.85
N VAL A 55 3.10 2.06 1.14
CA VAL A 55 2.07 1.95 2.17
C VAL A 55 0.69 2.04 1.53
N VAL A 56 -0.06 0.95 1.60
CA VAL A 56 -1.45 0.88 1.17
C VAL A 56 -2.34 1.40 2.30
N THR A 57 -3.19 2.37 1.97
CA THR A 57 -4.10 3.03 2.92
C THR A 57 -5.56 2.68 2.62
N GLU A 58 -6.47 2.99 3.55
CA GLU A 58 -7.91 2.84 3.30
C GLU A 58 -8.37 3.58 2.04
N GLU A 59 -7.83 4.77 1.77
CA GLU A 59 -8.17 5.53 0.56
C GLU A 59 -7.71 4.80 -0.72
N SER A 60 -6.58 4.11 -0.66
CA SER A 60 -6.12 3.30 -1.80
C SER A 60 -7.12 2.19 -2.13
N VAL A 61 -7.78 1.64 -1.12
CA VAL A 61 -8.78 0.57 -1.26
C VAL A 61 -10.13 1.12 -1.71
N LEU A 62 -10.68 2.10 -0.98
CA LEU A 62 -12.05 2.58 -1.17
C LEU A 62 -12.19 3.57 -2.32
N ARG A 63 -11.15 4.37 -2.58
CA ARG A 63 -11.18 5.45 -3.57
C ARG A 63 -10.26 5.18 -4.76
N ARG A 64 -9.62 4.00 -4.81
CA ARG A 64 -8.63 3.62 -5.84
C ARG A 64 -7.53 4.67 -6.02
N ARG A 65 -7.15 5.34 -4.92
CA ARG A 65 -5.98 6.22 -4.93
C ARG A 65 -4.70 5.39 -4.95
N GLU A 66 -3.64 5.97 -5.47
CA GLU A 66 -2.34 5.31 -5.46
C GLU A 66 -1.83 5.13 -4.00
N PRO A 67 -1.16 4.01 -3.70
CA PRO A 67 -0.43 3.82 -2.46
C PRO A 67 0.61 4.91 -2.20
N LEU A 68 0.91 5.15 -0.93
CA LEU A 68 1.94 6.12 -0.55
C LEU A 68 3.32 5.52 -0.73
N LEU A 69 4.14 6.12 -1.59
CA LEU A 69 5.53 5.75 -1.79
C LEU A 69 6.43 6.61 -0.90
N LEU A 70 7.16 5.97 0.01
CA LEU A 70 8.09 6.60 0.93
C LEU A 70 9.52 6.36 0.47
N THR A 71 10.28 7.44 0.41
CA THR A 71 11.69 7.45 0.07
C THR A 71 12.57 7.33 1.31
N SER A 72 13.87 7.14 1.09
CA SER A 72 14.86 7.21 2.18
C SER A 72 14.87 8.58 2.90
N ALA A 73 14.43 9.66 2.25
CA ALA A 73 14.35 10.98 2.85
C ALA A 73 13.16 11.09 3.82
N ASP A 74 12.04 10.46 3.49
CA ASP A 74 10.82 10.46 4.32
C ASP A 74 11.06 9.70 5.63
N ALA A 75 11.79 8.58 5.58
CA ALA A 75 12.20 7.83 6.77
C ALA A 75 13.06 8.67 7.72
N LYS A 76 13.98 9.49 7.18
CA LYS A 76 14.80 10.42 7.98
C LYS A 76 13.98 11.56 8.58
N LYS A 77 12.88 11.97 7.94
CA LYS A 77 12.00 13.04 8.40
C LYS A 77 11.13 12.57 9.57
N MET A 78 10.51 11.38 9.46
CA MET A 78 9.77 10.75 10.57
C MET A 78 10.64 10.44 11.79
N ALA A 79 11.91 10.08 11.59
CA ALA A 79 12.87 9.88 12.70
C ALA A 79 13.24 11.19 13.42
N LYS A 80 13.13 12.34 12.76
CA LYS A 80 13.34 13.67 13.36
C LYS A 80 12.08 14.23 14.03
N GLU A 81 10.91 13.76 13.62
CA GLU A 81 9.60 14.24 14.09
C GLU A 81 9.00 13.42 15.25
N LYS A 82 9.58 12.27 15.62
CA LYS A 82 9.24 11.59 16.89
C LYS A 82 9.97 12.30 18.03
N PRO A 83 9.32 13.18 18.81
CA PRO A 83 9.93 13.67 20.05
C PRO A 83 9.94 12.50 21.04
N ALA A 84 10.93 12.49 21.92
CA ALA A 84 11.05 11.53 23.02
C ALA A 84 9.79 11.53 23.91
#